data_AF-A0A4Q4CBB5-F1
#
_entry.id   AF-A0A4Q4CBB5-F1
#
_cell.length_a   1.000
_cell.length_b   1.000
_cell.length_c   1.000
_cell.angle_alpha   90.00
_cell.angle_beta   90.00
_cell.angle_gamma   90.00
#
_symmetry.space_group_name_H-M   'P 1'
#
loop_
_entity.id
_entity.type
_entity.pdbx_description
1 polymer ?
#
loop_
_entity_poly.entity_id
_entity_poly.type
_entity_poly.pdbx_seq_one_letter_code
_entity_poly.pdbx_strand_id
1 'polypeptide(L)'
;EWGGPESVRDAVRDLEVERIGHGVRAIEDLALVDELAEKGIVLEVCPGSNVTLGIYPTFRDHPIAELDRRGVKVTISTDDPPFFHTTMAREYEELHLAFDWDEGQFKRIARQSLDAAFCDADTKVRIAKKLEA
;
A
#
# COMPACT_ATOMS: atom_id res chain seq x y z
N GLU A 1 -9.57 1.40 -7.21
CA GLU A 1 -8.72 0.48 -7.98
C GLU A 1 -8.75 0.75 -9.49
N TRP A 2 -9.86 0.47 -10.19
CA TRP A 2 -9.96 0.60 -11.66
C TRP A 2 -10.13 2.02 -12.20
N GLY A 3 -10.56 2.98 -11.38
CA GLY A 3 -11.02 4.32 -11.81
C GLY A 3 -9.97 5.37 -12.14
N GLY A 4 -8.67 5.03 -12.21
CA GLY A 4 -7.60 5.99 -12.51
C GLY A 4 -7.38 7.06 -11.42
N PRO A 5 -6.56 8.08 -11.68
CA PRO A 5 -6.22 9.12 -10.71
C PRO A 5 -7.42 10.01 -10.31
N GLU A 6 -8.34 10.32 -11.23
CA GLU A 6 -9.51 11.15 -10.89
C GLU A 6 -10.41 10.49 -9.85
N SER A 7 -10.62 9.17 -9.92
CA SER A 7 -11.38 8.45 -8.88
C SER A 7 -10.71 8.53 -7.50
N VAL A 8 -9.38 8.57 -7.46
CA VAL A 8 -8.62 8.77 -6.21
C VAL A 8 -8.79 10.21 -5.74
N ARG A 9 -8.67 11.19 -6.64
CA ARG A 9 -8.83 12.62 -6.33
C ARG A 9 -10.22 12.94 -5.77
N ASP A 10 -11.27 12.40 -6.38
CA ASP A 10 -12.64 12.59 -5.89
C ASP A 10 -12.82 12.01 -4.48
N ALA A 11 -12.26 10.83 -4.21
CA ALA A 11 -12.29 10.26 -2.86
C ALA A 11 -11.54 11.12 -1.83
N VAL A 12 -10.35 11.65 -2.19
CA VAL A 12 -9.59 12.56 -1.32
C VAL A 12 -10.36 13.85 -1.05
N ARG A 13 -10.93 14.47 -2.09
CA ARG A 13 -11.57 15.78 -2.02
C ARG A 13 -12.93 15.74 -1.35
N ASP A 14 -13.77 14.77 -1.72
CA ASP A 14 -15.20 14.80 -1.39
C ASP A 14 -15.54 13.97 -0.15
N LEU A 15 -14.69 13.00 0.21
CA LEU A 15 -14.95 12.07 1.33
C LEU A 15 -13.97 12.24 2.51
N GLU A 16 -12.96 13.10 2.37
CA GLU A 16 -11.96 13.38 3.41
C GLU A 16 -11.30 12.10 3.98
N VAL A 17 -10.97 11.14 3.11
CA VAL A 17 -10.46 9.83 3.51
C VAL A 17 -9.06 9.89 4.11
N GLU A 18 -8.83 9.09 5.16
CA GLU A 18 -7.48 8.87 5.72
C GLU A 18 -6.71 7.77 4.97
N ARG A 19 -7.44 6.84 4.33
CA ARG A 19 -6.88 5.68 3.62
C ARG A 19 -7.66 5.41 2.32
N ILE A 20 -6.97 4.89 1.31
CA ILE A 20 -7.57 4.52 0.02
C ILE A 20 -7.20 3.07 -0.31
N GLY A 21 -8.23 2.25 -0.53
CA GLY A 21 -8.09 0.89 -1.05
C GLY A 21 -7.43 0.89 -2.43
N HIS A 22 -6.32 0.17 -2.54
CA HIS A 22 -5.42 0.11 -3.68
C HIS A 22 -4.80 1.48 -4.02
N GLY A 23 -5.56 2.37 -4.66
CA GLY A 23 -5.10 3.70 -5.10
C GLY A 23 -3.92 3.74 -6.07
N VAL A 24 -3.43 2.57 -6.51
CA VAL A 24 -2.19 2.40 -7.30
C VAL A 24 -2.14 3.20 -8.60
N ARG A 25 -3.30 3.41 -9.24
CA ARG A 25 -3.41 4.23 -10.46
C ARG A 25 -3.23 5.74 -10.22
N ALA A 26 -3.09 6.18 -8.96
CA ALA A 26 -2.65 7.55 -8.65
C ALA A 26 -1.27 7.86 -9.27
N ILE A 27 -0.44 6.84 -9.49
CA ILE A 27 0.89 7.01 -10.12
C ILE A 27 0.85 7.64 -11.52
N GLU A 28 -0.30 7.60 -12.19
CA GLU A 28 -0.52 8.19 -13.52
C GLU A 28 -0.59 9.74 -13.47
N ASP A 29 -0.75 10.33 -12.28
CA ASP A 29 -0.73 11.78 -12.04
C ASP A 29 0.21 12.10 -10.86
N LEU A 30 1.42 12.59 -11.19
CA LEU A 30 2.43 12.89 -10.17
C LEU A 30 2.03 14.02 -9.21
N ALA A 31 1.18 14.96 -9.64
CA ALA A 31 0.70 16.01 -8.74
C ALA A 31 -0.24 15.41 -7.67
N LEU A 32 -1.04 14.41 -8.04
CA LEU A 32 -1.83 13.66 -7.06
C LEU A 32 -0.95 12.83 -6.12
N VAL A 33 0.11 12.21 -6.63
CA VAL A 33 1.08 11.47 -5.79
C VAL A 33 1.69 12.37 -4.72
N ASP A 34 2.13 13.57 -5.13
CA ASP A 34 2.71 14.56 -4.21
C ASP A 34 1.66 15.02 -3.18
N GLU A 35 0.42 15.28 -3.61
CA GLU A 35 -0.70 15.63 -2.72
C GLU A 35 -1.01 14.54 -1.68
N LEU A 36 -1.02 13.26 -2.09
CA LEU A 36 -1.23 12.13 -1.19
C LEU A 36 -0.12 12.03 -0.14
N ALA A 37 1.13 12.23 -0.55
CA ALA A 37 2.29 12.24 0.34
C ALA A 37 2.21 13.40 1.36
N GLU A 38 1.90 14.61 0.89
CA GLU A 38 1.77 15.81 1.73
C GLU A 38 0.64 15.68 2.77
N LYS A 39 -0.51 15.17 2.35
CA LYS A 39 -1.66 14.93 3.26
C LYS A 39 -1.44 13.71 4.17
N GLY A 40 -0.47 12.86 3.85
CA GLY A 40 -0.19 11.63 4.59
C GLY A 40 -1.28 10.56 4.44
N ILE A 41 -2.04 10.60 3.33
CA ILE A 41 -3.07 9.62 3.01
C ILE A 41 -2.40 8.29 2.67
N VAL A 42 -2.90 7.20 3.25
CA VAL A 42 -2.29 5.88 3.12
C VAL A 42 -2.96 5.08 2.01
N LEU A 43 -2.17 4.50 1.11
CA LEU A 43 -2.67 3.57 0.10
C LEU A 43 -2.58 2.13 0.63
N GLU A 44 -3.72 1.45 0.67
CA GLU A 44 -3.81 0.05 1.06
C GLU A 44 -3.53 -0.83 -0.16
N VAL A 45 -2.26 -1.11 -0.44
CA VAL A 45 -1.85 -1.72 -1.69
C VAL A 45 -1.93 -3.25 -1.63
N CYS A 46 -2.48 -3.86 -2.68
CA CYS A 46 -2.65 -5.30 -2.83
C CYS A 46 -1.98 -5.80 -4.13
N PRO A 47 -0.64 -5.92 -4.16
CA PRO A 47 0.09 -6.17 -5.42
C PRO A 47 -0.35 -7.45 -6.13
N GLY A 48 -0.50 -8.57 -5.41
CA GLY A 48 -0.96 -9.83 -5.98
C GLY A 48 -2.37 -9.75 -6.58
N SER A 49 -3.28 -9.02 -5.93
CA SER A 49 -4.62 -8.73 -6.47
C SER A 49 -4.52 -7.90 -7.75
N ASN A 50 -3.77 -6.79 -7.72
CA ASN A 50 -3.60 -5.89 -8.87
C ASN A 50 -3.00 -6.59 -10.09
N VAL A 51 -2.06 -7.52 -9.87
CA VAL A 51 -1.48 -8.34 -10.95
C VAL A 51 -2.46 -9.38 -11.46
N THR A 52 -3.13 -10.11 -10.55
CA THR A 52 -4.09 -11.17 -10.95
C THR A 52 -5.29 -10.60 -11.71
N LEU A 53 -5.73 -9.41 -11.33
CA LEU A 53 -6.81 -8.68 -12.00
C LEU A 53 -6.36 -7.99 -13.30
N GLY A 54 -5.06 -7.99 -13.62
CA GLY A 54 -4.53 -7.46 -14.88
C GLY A 54 -4.37 -5.94 -14.92
N ILE A 55 -4.32 -5.28 -13.77
CA ILE A 55 -4.06 -3.83 -13.68
C ILE A 55 -2.58 -3.54 -13.97
N TYR A 56 -1.70 -4.39 -13.44
CA TYR A 56 -0.28 -4.39 -13.78
C TYR A 56 0.12 -5.80 -14.26
N PRO A 57 1.00 -5.91 -15.27
CA PRO A 57 1.33 -7.22 -15.83
C PRO A 57 2.18 -8.10 -14.90
N THR A 58 3.03 -7.50 -14.06
CA THR A 58 3.86 -8.23 -13.09
C THR A 58 4.06 -7.42 -11.82
N PHE A 59 4.58 -8.06 -10.76
CA PHE A 59 5.02 -7.35 -9.55
C PHE A 59 6.09 -6.31 -9.85
N ARG A 60 6.98 -6.53 -10.83
CA ARG A 60 8.04 -5.58 -11.18
C ARG A 60 7.51 -4.31 -11.85
N ASP A 61 6.40 -4.42 -12.55
CA ASP A 61 5.70 -3.29 -13.17
C ASP A 61 4.77 -2.56 -12.19
N HIS A 62 4.61 -3.10 -10.97
CA HIS A 62 3.72 -2.55 -9.96
C HIS A 62 4.28 -1.23 -9.37
N PRO A 63 3.47 -0.17 -9.22
CA PRO A 63 3.98 1.16 -8.85
C PRO A 63 4.26 1.34 -7.36
N ILE A 64 4.02 0.33 -6.52
CA ILE A 64 4.17 0.41 -5.06
C ILE A 64 5.54 0.95 -4.65
N ALA A 65 6.61 0.51 -5.33
CA ALA A 65 7.97 0.97 -5.03
C ALA A 65 8.19 2.45 -5.38
N GLU A 66 7.62 2.92 -6.48
CA GLU A 66 7.72 4.33 -6.89
C GLU A 66 6.86 5.24 -6.01
N LEU A 67 5.65 4.80 -5.65
CA LEU A 67 4.77 5.51 -4.73
C LEU A 67 5.44 5.69 -3.36
N ASP A 68 6.00 4.61 -2.81
CA ASP A 68 6.74 4.65 -1.55
C ASP A 68 8.01 5.53 -1.65
N ARG A 69 8.77 5.44 -2.75
CA ARG A 69 9.95 6.30 -3.00
C ARG A 69 9.60 7.79 -3.04
N ARG A 70 8.37 8.13 -3.48
CA ARG A 70 7.85 9.50 -3.50
C ARG A 70 7.24 9.95 -2.18
N GLY A 71 7.28 9.12 -1.15
CA GLY A 71 6.80 9.47 0.19
C GLY A 71 5.32 9.21 0.42
N VAL A 72 4.61 8.61 -0.55
CA VAL A 72 3.25 8.11 -0.29
C VAL A 72 3.36 6.93 0.67
N LYS A 73 2.60 6.99 1.77
CA LYS A 73 2.54 5.88 2.72
C LYS A 73 1.77 4.73 2.09
N VAL A 74 2.37 3.54 2.05
CA VAL A 74 1.74 2.33 1.52
C VAL A 74 1.68 1.25 2.59
N THR A 75 0.69 0.36 2.49
CA THR A 75 0.66 -0.92 3.22
C THR A 75 0.72 -2.08 2.21
N ILE A 76 1.05 -3.28 2.68
CA ILE A 76 0.98 -4.52 1.89
C ILE A 76 -0.17 -5.36 2.43
N SER A 77 -1.12 -5.70 1.56
CA SER A 77 -2.34 -6.46 1.89
C SER A 77 -2.59 -7.56 0.84
N THR A 78 -3.32 -8.61 1.22
CA THR A 78 -3.64 -9.74 0.31
C THR A 78 -4.92 -9.57 -0.49
N ASP A 79 -5.79 -8.63 -0.08
CA ASP A 79 -7.15 -8.50 -0.60
C ASP A 79 -7.99 -9.77 -0.34
N ASP A 80 -8.25 -10.60 -1.37
CA ASP A 80 -9.01 -11.84 -1.29
C ASP A 80 -8.13 -13.11 -1.46
N PRO A 81 -7.37 -13.55 -0.42
CA PRO A 81 -6.38 -14.62 -0.55
C PRO A 81 -6.86 -15.92 -1.22
N PRO A 82 -8.08 -16.43 -0.97
CA PRO A 82 -8.57 -17.64 -1.63
C PRO A 82 -8.74 -17.48 -3.15
N PHE A 83 -9.13 -16.28 -3.60
CA PHE A 83 -9.37 -15.99 -5.02
C PHE A 83 -8.07 -15.76 -5.79
N PHE A 84 -7.10 -15.12 -5.16
CA PHE A 84 -5.80 -14.84 -5.78
C PHE A 84 -4.75 -15.92 -5.51
N HIS A 85 -5.11 -16.98 -4.79
CA HIS A 85 -4.22 -18.08 -4.39
C HIS A 85 -2.91 -17.56 -3.75
N THR A 86 -3.04 -16.54 -2.90
CA THR A 86 -1.92 -15.84 -2.25
C THR A 86 -1.98 -15.93 -0.72
N THR A 87 -0.91 -15.50 -0.07
CA THR A 87 -0.79 -15.36 1.38
C THR A 87 0.05 -14.12 1.68
N MET A 88 0.00 -13.58 2.91
CA MET A 88 0.88 -12.47 3.31
C MET A 88 2.36 -12.77 3.07
N ALA A 89 2.81 -14.00 3.35
CA ALA A 89 4.20 -14.40 3.13
C ALA A 89 4.57 -14.37 1.64
N ARG A 90 3.65 -14.81 0.78
CA ARG A 90 3.83 -14.78 -0.68
C ARG A 90 3.91 -13.35 -1.21
N GLU A 91 3.03 -12.44 -0.75
CA GLU A 91 3.09 -11.03 -1.15
C GLU A 91 4.46 -10.41 -0.84
N TYR A 92 5.03 -10.72 0.34
CA TYR A 92 6.34 -10.22 0.73
C TYR A 92 7.47 -10.86 -0.09
N GLU A 93 7.40 -12.16 -0.38
CA GLU A 93 8.38 -12.86 -1.22
C GLU A 93 8.40 -12.30 -2.65
N GLU A 94 7.24 -12.10 -3.27
CA GLU A 94 7.13 -11.54 -4.63
C GLU A 94 7.63 -10.09 -4.69
N LEU A 95 7.37 -9.29 -3.66
CA LEU A 95 7.92 -7.93 -3.54
C LEU A 95 9.44 -7.92 -3.35
N HIS A 96 9.98 -8.86 -2.58
CA HIS A 96 11.43 -9.05 -2.45
C HIS A 96 12.05 -9.39 -3.81
N LEU A 97 11.49 -10.36 -4.54
CA LEU A 97 11.98 -10.77 -5.85
C LEU A 97 11.87 -9.66 -6.91
N ALA A 98 10.85 -8.81 -6.83
CA ALA A 98 10.62 -7.74 -7.79
C ALA A 98 11.51 -6.51 -7.59
N PHE A 99 11.77 -6.14 -6.32
CA PHE A 99 12.36 -4.85 -5.95
C PHE A 99 13.62 -4.94 -5.06
N ASP A 100 14.12 -6.16 -4.79
CA ASP A 100 15.23 -6.42 -3.87
C ASP A 100 14.99 -5.82 -2.47
N TRP A 101 13.73 -5.72 -2.05
CA TRP A 101 13.35 -5.20 -0.75
C TRP A 101 13.82 -6.12 0.37
N ASP A 102 14.44 -5.53 1.38
CA ASP A 102 14.96 -6.27 2.53
C ASP A 102 14.07 -6.15 3.77
N GLU A 103 14.50 -6.79 4.84
CA GLU A 103 13.82 -6.75 6.13
C GLU A 103 13.64 -5.31 6.66
N GLY A 104 14.59 -4.41 6.38
CA GLY A 104 14.51 -3.01 6.81
C GLY A 104 13.35 -2.28 6.13
N GLN A 105 13.23 -2.44 4.82
CA GLN A 105 12.11 -1.91 4.04
C GLN A 105 10.78 -2.48 4.52
N PHE A 106 10.69 -3.80 4.71
CA PHE A 106 9.47 -4.45 5.18
C PHE A 106 9.08 -4.03 6.61
N LYS A 107 10.04 -3.89 7.52
CA LYS A 107 9.80 -3.38 8.89
C LYS A 107 9.26 -1.96 8.88
N ARG A 108 9.78 -1.10 7.99
CA ARG A 108 9.28 0.28 7.83
C ARG A 108 7.82 0.28 7.35
N ILE A 109 7.49 -0.50 6.32
CA ILE A 109 6.11 -0.60 5.81
C ILE A 109 5.18 -1.21 6.85
N ALA A 110 5.64 -2.21 7.61
CA ALA A 110 4.86 -2.79 8.71
C ALA A 110 4.57 -1.75 9.81
N ARG A 111 5.54 -0.88 10.13
CA ARG A 111 5.33 0.24 11.05
C ARG A 111 4.33 1.25 10.48
N GLN A 112 4.44 1.62 9.20
CA GLN A 112 3.47 2.50 8.53
C GLN A 112 2.05 1.93 8.57
N SER A 113 1.92 0.62 8.37
CA SER A 113 0.64 -0.10 8.47
C SER A 113 0.03 -0.02 9.88
N LEU A 114 0.86 -0.13 10.92
CA LEU A 114 0.43 0.03 12.31
C LEU A 114 0.01 1.47 12.62
N ASP A 115 0.76 2.45 12.13
CA ASP A 115 0.45 3.87 12.32
C ASP A 115 -0.89 4.23 11.65
N ALA A 116 -1.16 3.64 10.49
CA ALA A 116 -2.40 3.78 9.72
C ALA A 116 -3.59 2.96 10.27
N ALA A 117 -3.36 2.04 11.21
CA ALA A 117 -4.42 1.17 11.69
C ALA A 117 -5.49 1.96 12.48
N PHE A 118 -6.76 1.67 12.19
CA PHE A 118 -7.89 2.19 12.96
C PHE A 118 -8.12 1.35 14.22
N CYS A 119 -7.25 1.55 15.20
CA CYS A 119 -7.34 0.95 16.53
C CYS A 119 -6.91 1.93 17.62
N ASP A 120 -7.23 1.60 18.87
CA ASP A 120 -6.87 2.41 20.03
C ASP A 120 -5.35 2.46 20.26
N ALA A 121 -4.91 3.49 20.99
CA ALA A 121 -3.50 3.73 21.26
C ALA A 121 -2.81 2.58 22.01
N ASP A 122 -3.51 1.92 22.94
CA ASP A 122 -2.95 0.81 23.72
C ASP A 122 -2.71 -0.40 22.83
N THR A 123 -3.63 -0.66 21.89
CA THR A 123 -3.47 -1.67 20.85
C THR A 123 -2.28 -1.35 19.95
N LYS A 124 -2.12 -0.10 19.51
CA LYS A 124 -0.93 0.31 18.72
C LYS A 124 0.37 0.07 19.48
N VAL A 125 0.46 0.49 20.74
CA VAL A 125 1.66 0.30 21.59
C VAL A 125 1.97 -1.19 21.79
N ARG A 126 0.95 -2.03 22.00
CA ARG A 126 1.13 -3.47 22.18
C ARG A 126 1.67 -4.14 20.92
N ILE A 127 1.20 -3.75 19.74
CA ILE A 127 1.68 -4.32 18.46
C ILE A 127 3.05 -3.76 18.09
N ALA A 128 3.33 -2.47 18.35
CA ALA A 128 4.63 -1.86 18.11
C ALA A 128 5.78 -2.63 18.78
N LYS A 129 5.59 -3.05 20.04
CA LYS A 129 6.55 -3.87 20.79
C LYS A 129 6.83 -5.23 20.13
N LYS A 130 5.85 -5.80 19.42
CA LYS A 130 6.02 -7.06 18.69
C LYS A 130 6.78 -6.90 17.38
N LEU A 131 6.76 -5.71 16.78
CA LEU A 131 7.51 -5.41 15.55
C LEU A 131 9.01 -5.12 15.83
N GLU A 132 9.35 -4.81 17.07
CA GLU A 132 10.73 -4.54 17.52
C GLU A 132 11.48 -5.80 17.99
N ALA A 133 10.74 -6.85 18.33
CA ALA A 133 11.26 -8.15 18.77
C ALA A 133 11.71 -9.01 17.58
#